data_AF-A0AAV2P0I8-F1
#
_entry.id   AF-A0AAV2P0I8-F1
#
_cell.length_a   1.000
_cell.length_b   1.000
_cell.length_c   1.000
_cell.angle_alpha   90.00
_cell.angle_beta   90.00
_cell.angle_gamma   90.00
#
_symmetry.space_group_name_H-M   'P 1'
#
loop_
_entity.id
_entity.type
_entity.pdbx_description
1 polymer ?
#
loop_
_entity_poly.entity_id
_entity_poly.type
_entity_poly.pdbx_seq_one_letter_code
_entity_poly.pdbx_strand_id
1 'polypeptide(L)'
;MSSTDSIIQKEAYTVIESDNRVQFPEIIDDKINTEEFLQAARDVVRIVDKFGKLFAPVRYDMQGNIDKLTTRYSMDKKTNSTLQDMILLEKSTEEDLVAVDALMWLTRALHMILLFFERIVEDHKAGKATEDLVAFLKEAYKETLEPYHGWMAQQLFNLLSRMTPTRSQLLLSLADGESDKEEITLYNMELSLINLKKNVLALKTFYNDHDLEVTTVV
;
A
#
# COMPACT_ATOMS: atom_id res chain seq x y z
N MET A 1 -30.27 -7.49 15.74
CA MET A 1 -29.38 -6.45 15.16
C MET A 1 -29.63 -5.18 15.96
N SER A 2 -28.58 -4.62 16.55
CA SER A 2 -28.70 -3.46 17.46
C SER A 2 -28.98 -2.19 16.67
N SER A 3 -29.70 -1.22 17.25
CA SER A 3 -29.93 0.09 16.64
C SER A 3 -28.62 0.81 16.33
N THR A 4 -27.56 0.56 17.10
CA THR A 4 -26.20 1.08 16.86
C THR A 4 -25.59 0.52 15.58
N ASP A 5 -25.74 -0.78 15.31
CA ASP A 5 -25.22 -1.43 14.09
C ASP A 5 -25.85 -0.82 12.83
N SER A 6 -27.14 -0.47 12.91
CA SER A 6 -27.88 0.12 11.80
C SER A 6 -27.50 1.58 11.51
N ILE A 7 -27.08 2.32 12.53
CA ILE A 7 -26.61 3.70 12.39
C ILE A 7 -25.20 3.70 11.80
N ILE A 8 -24.32 2.83 12.29
CA ILE A 8 -22.97 2.65 11.74
C ILE A 8 -23.04 2.22 10.26
N GLN A 9 -23.92 1.27 9.91
CA GLN A 9 -24.14 0.90 8.51
C GLN A 9 -24.59 2.09 7.68
N LYS A 10 -25.59 2.84 8.15
CA LYS A 10 -26.17 3.97 7.39
C LYS A 10 -25.17 5.10 7.20
N GLU A 11 -24.42 5.47 8.23
CA GLU A 11 -23.34 6.46 8.13
C GLU A 11 -22.22 5.96 7.23
N ALA A 12 -21.83 4.68 7.36
CA ALA A 12 -20.87 4.06 6.47
C ALA A 12 -21.31 4.16 5.01
N TYR A 13 -22.58 3.85 4.71
CA TYR A 13 -23.21 3.97 3.38
C TYR A 13 -23.12 5.39 2.80
N THR A 14 -23.44 6.43 3.57
CA THR A 14 -23.28 7.84 3.13
C THR A 14 -21.81 8.24 2.93
N VAL A 15 -20.88 7.66 3.69
CA VAL A 15 -19.43 7.87 3.50
C VAL A 15 -18.91 7.04 2.31
N ILE A 16 -19.67 6.06 1.77
CA ILE A 16 -19.26 5.33 0.54
C ILE A 16 -19.27 6.25 -0.68
N GLU A 17 -20.08 7.31 -0.66
CA GLU A 17 -20.13 8.30 -1.75
C GLU A 17 -18.98 9.32 -1.72
N SER A 18 -18.13 9.36 -0.68
CA SER A 18 -16.96 10.25 -0.67
C SER A 18 -15.78 9.65 -1.44
N ASP A 19 -15.44 10.29 -2.55
CA ASP A 19 -14.48 9.99 -3.63
C ASP A 19 -12.98 9.85 -3.23
N ASN A 20 -12.66 9.53 -1.98
CA ASN A 20 -11.29 9.55 -1.44
C ASN A 20 -10.80 8.20 -0.86
N ARG A 21 -11.46 7.09 -1.17
CA ARG A 21 -11.05 5.77 -0.67
C ARG A 21 -9.96 5.17 -1.56
N VAL A 22 -8.89 4.65 -0.96
CA VAL A 22 -7.95 3.77 -1.67
C VAL A 22 -8.73 2.54 -2.13
N GLN A 23 -8.84 2.36 -3.44
CA GLN A 23 -9.55 1.25 -4.05
C GLN A 23 -8.62 0.56 -5.05
N PHE A 24 -7.89 -0.45 -4.56
CA PHE A 24 -7.16 -1.33 -5.46
C PHE A 24 -8.15 -2.12 -6.33
N PRO A 25 -7.81 -2.38 -7.60
CA PRO A 25 -8.71 -3.01 -8.54
C PRO A 25 -9.04 -4.45 -8.14
N GLU A 26 -10.21 -4.92 -8.58
CA GLU A 26 -10.47 -6.36 -8.59
C GLU A 26 -9.54 -7.04 -9.61
N ILE A 27 -9.21 -8.30 -9.34
CA ILE A 27 -8.40 -9.12 -10.24
C ILE A 27 -9.35 -9.87 -11.16
N ILE A 28 -9.16 -9.72 -12.47
CA ILE A 28 -9.99 -10.36 -13.49
C ILE A 28 -9.06 -11.24 -14.33
N ASP A 29 -9.39 -12.53 -14.44
CA ASP A 29 -8.59 -13.52 -15.18
C ASP A 29 -7.10 -13.52 -14.77
N ASP A 30 -6.85 -13.49 -13.45
CA ASP A 30 -5.52 -13.41 -12.82
C ASP A 30 -4.68 -12.18 -13.24
N LYS A 31 -5.34 -11.13 -13.75
CA LYS A 31 -4.70 -9.90 -14.21
C LYS A 31 -5.20 -8.66 -13.46
N ILE A 32 -4.28 -7.74 -13.25
CA ILE A 32 -4.51 -6.47 -12.54
C ILE A 32 -4.51 -5.34 -13.55
N ASN A 33 -5.57 -4.55 -13.59
CA ASN A 33 -5.64 -3.35 -14.43
C ASN A 33 -4.54 -2.35 -14.02
N THR A 34 -3.69 -1.97 -14.97
CA THR A 34 -2.52 -1.10 -14.73
C THR A 34 -2.94 0.29 -14.26
N GLU A 35 -3.90 0.92 -14.91
CA GLU A 35 -4.28 2.31 -14.63
C GLU A 35 -4.92 2.45 -13.25
N GLU A 36 -5.84 1.54 -12.93
CA GLU A 36 -6.51 1.48 -11.62
C GLU A 36 -5.53 1.18 -10.49
N PHE A 37 -4.61 0.24 -10.69
CA PHE A 37 -3.57 -0.06 -9.70
C PHE A 37 -2.66 1.14 -9.45
N LEU A 38 -2.17 1.80 -10.51
CA LEU A 38 -1.32 2.97 -10.37
C LEU A 38 -2.04 4.13 -9.69
N GLN A 39 -3.34 4.31 -9.96
CA GLN A 39 -4.15 5.31 -9.28
C GLN A 39 -4.25 5.00 -7.78
N ALA A 40 -4.59 3.76 -7.40
CA ALA A 40 -4.67 3.35 -6.00
C ALA A 40 -3.31 3.47 -5.27
N ALA A 41 -2.21 3.12 -5.95
CA ALA A 41 -0.86 3.29 -5.39
C ALA A 41 -0.53 4.76 -5.12
N ARG A 42 -0.97 5.70 -5.97
CA ARG A 42 -0.82 7.16 -5.72
C ARG A 42 -1.64 7.62 -4.52
N ASP A 43 -2.80 7.03 -4.28
CA ASP A 43 -3.60 7.33 -3.08
C ASP A 43 -2.88 6.88 -1.81
N VAL A 44 -2.21 5.72 -1.83
CA VAL A 44 -1.35 5.27 -0.74
C VAL A 44 -0.18 6.24 -0.51
N VAL A 45 0.47 6.74 -1.57
CA VAL A 45 1.53 7.76 -1.45
C VAL A 45 1.02 9.02 -0.76
N ARG A 46 -0.21 9.46 -1.04
CA ARG A 46 -0.86 10.60 -0.34
C ARG A 46 -1.08 10.31 1.15
N ILE A 47 -1.42 9.07 1.51
CA ILE A 47 -1.53 8.67 2.92
C ILE A 47 -0.16 8.72 3.60
N VAL A 48 0.90 8.22 2.96
CA VAL A 48 2.26 8.29 3.52
C VAL A 48 2.74 9.73 3.69
N ASP A 49 2.37 10.63 2.77
CA ASP A 49 2.71 12.06 2.87
C ASP A 49 2.12 12.73 4.13
N LYS A 50 0.96 12.24 4.58
CA LYS A 50 0.32 12.70 5.83
C LYS A 50 1.13 12.38 7.09
N PHE A 51 2.10 11.45 7.04
CA PHE A 51 2.97 11.15 8.19
C PHE A 51 4.04 12.24 8.42
N GLY A 52 4.12 13.21 7.50
CA GLY A 52 4.95 14.40 7.63
C GLY A 52 6.23 14.34 6.80
N LYS A 53 6.89 15.50 6.71
CA LYS A 53 8.03 15.74 5.79
C LYS A 53 9.21 14.79 5.96
N LEU A 54 9.36 14.18 7.14
CA LEU A 54 10.44 13.22 7.41
C LEU A 54 10.28 11.93 6.59
N PHE A 55 9.05 11.57 6.21
CA PHE A 55 8.75 10.41 5.35
C PHE A 55 8.93 10.71 3.86
N ALA A 56 9.44 11.90 3.49
CA ALA A 56 9.72 12.25 2.11
C ALA A 56 10.56 11.22 1.34
N PRO A 57 11.62 10.59 1.90
CA PRO A 57 12.35 9.55 1.21
C PRO A 57 11.48 8.35 0.81
N VAL A 58 10.59 7.90 1.71
CA VAL A 58 9.67 6.78 1.44
C VAL A 58 8.67 7.15 0.35
N ARG A 59 8.09 8.36 0.46
CA ARG A 59 7.17 8.89 -0.55
C ARG A 59 7.83 8.98 -1.93
N TYR A 60 9.06 9.49 -2.00
CA TYR A 60 9.78 9.64 -3.26
C TYR A 60 10.15 8.30 -3.90
N ASP A 61 10.53 7.30 -3.10
CA ASP A 61 10.79 5.95 -3.60
C ASP A 61 9.54 5.34 -4.25
N MET A 62 8.42 5.33 -3.53
CA MET A 62 7.14 4.83 -4.06
C MET A 62 6.69 5.60 -5.30
N GLN A 63 6.75 6.93 -5.26
CA GLN A 63 6.36 7.76 -6.40
C GLN A 63 7.25 7.50 -7.62
N GLY A 64 8.56 7.35 -7.43
CA GLY A 64 9.49 7.05 -8.51
C GLY A 64 9.19 5.71 -9.19
N ASN A 65 8.79 4.69 -8.42
CA ASN A 65 8.36 3.40 -8.98
C ASN A 65 7.03 3.52 -9.74
N ILE A 66 6.06 4.27 -9.21
CA ILE A 66 4.80 4.58 -9.90
C ILE A 66 5.08 5.33 -11.21
N ASP A 67 6.00 6.30 -11.21
CA ASP A 67 6.33 7.11 -12.38
C ASP A 67 6.94 6.25 -13.49
N LYS A 68 7.88 5.35 -13.17
CA LYS A 68 8.46 4.38 -14.13
C LYS A 68 7.37 3.51 -14.78
N LEU A 69 6.46 2.96 -13.97
CA LEU A 69 5.34 2.15 -14.47
C LEU A 69 4.37 2.96 -15.32
N THR A 70 4.11 4.22 -14.92
CA THR A 70 3.26 5.15 -15.67
C THR A 70 3.88 5.49 -17.02
N THR A 71 5.19 5.69 -17.08
CA THR A 71 5.93 5.90 -18.32
C THR A 71 5.78 4.70 -19.24
N ARG A 72 6.00 3.47 -18.74
CA ARG A 72 5.82 2.25 -19.53
C ARG A 72 4.38 2.10 -20.04
N TYR A 73 3.39 2.26 -19.16
CA TYR A 73 1.97 2.22 -19.52
C TYR A 73 1.63 3.20 -20.65
N SER A 74 2.20 4.40 -20.61
CA SER A 74 1.91 5.47 -21.57
C SER A 74 2.54 5.25 -22.95
N MET A 75 3.55 4.37 -23.08
CA MET A 75 4.14 4.03 -24.37
C MET A 75 3.14 3.31 -25.28
N ASP A 76 2.34 2.41 -24.71
CA ASP A 76 1.20 1.78 -25.38
C ASP A 76 0.23 1.23 -24.31
N LYS A 77 -0.84 1.98 -24.06
CA LYS A 77 -1.84 1.65 -23.04
C LYS A 77 -2.56 0.33 -23.31
N LYS A 78 -2.66 -0.08 -24.58
CA LYS A 78 -3.40 -1.29 -24.94
C LYS A 78 -2.59 -2.53 -24.59
N THR A 79 -1.32 -2.57 -24.99
CA THR A 79 -0.42 -3.70 -24.70
C THR A 79 -0.03 -3.77 -23.23
N ASN A 80 0.05 -2.62 -22.55
CA ASN A 80 0.37 -2.53 -21.12
C ASN A 80 -0.87 -2.39 -20.22
N SER A 81 -2.04 -2.83 -20.70
CA SER A 81 -3.32 -2.66 -19.99
C SER A 81 -3.40 -3.41 -18.66
N THR A 82 -2.63 -4.48 -18.51
CA THR A 82 -2.47 -5.21 -17.25
C THR A 82 -1.02 -5.23 -16.80
N LEU A 83 -0.79 -5.27 -15.48
CA LEU A 83 0.55 -5.29 -14.92
C LEU A 83 1.32 -6.53 -15.38
N GLN A 84 0.67 -7.69 -15.34
CA GLN A 84 1.26 -8.97 -15.75
C GLN A 84 1.70 -8.93 -17.21
N ASP A 85 0.85 -8.45 -18.13
CA ASP A 85 1.20 -8.35 -19.55
C ASP A 85 2.33 -7.35 -19.79
N MET A 86 2.31 -6.19 -19.10
CA MET A 86 3.38 -5.20 -19.16
C MET A 86 4.74 -5.81 -18.78
N ILE A 87 4.78 -6.53 -17.64
CA ILE A 87 6.01 -7.11 -17.11
C ILE A 87 6.52 -8.25 -18.00
N LEU A 88 5.64 -9.16 -18.44
CA LEU A 88 6.04 -10.25 -19.32
C LEU A 88 6.53 -9.74 -20.68
N LEU A 89 5.90 -8.67 -21.21
CA LEU A 89 6.33 -8.03 -22.43
C LEU A 89 7.75 -7.48 -22.28
N GLU A 90 8.00 -6.60 -21.29
CA GLU A 90 9.33 -6.02 -21.03
C GLU A 90 10.39 -7.11 -20.87
N LYS A 91 10.11 -8.14 -20.04
CA LYS A 91 11.01 -9.28 -19.83
C LYS A 91 11.38 -10.00 -21.15
N SER A 92 10.45 -10.10 -22.08
CA SER A 92 10.64 -10.84 -23.33
C SER A 92 11.30 -10.03 -24.44
N THR A 93 11.27 -8.69 -24.36
CA THR A 93 11.68 -7.81 -25.46
C THR A 93 12.87 -6.91 -25.14
N GLU A 94 13.23 -6.73 -23.86
CA GLU A 94 14.18 -5.71 -23.42
C GLU A 94 15.26 -6.29 -22.49
N GLU A 95 16.45 -5.68 -22.53
CA GLU A 95 17.56 -6.01 -21.62
C GLU A 95 17.43 -5.26 -20.29
N ASP A 96 16.98 -4.00 -20.33
CA ASP A 96 16.76 -3.15 -19.16
C ASP A 96 15.34 -3.35 -18.61
N LEU A 97 15.23 -3.96 -17.43
CA LEU A 97 13.95 -4.39 -16.84
C LEU A 97 13.37 -3.34 -15.88
N VAL A 98 13.14 -2.12 -16.38
CA VAL A 98 12.79 -0.96 -15.55
C VAL A 98 11.41 -1.09 -14.90
N ALA A 99 10.39 -1.53 -15.64
CA ALA A 99 9.04 -1.73 -15.10
C ALA A 99 8.98 -2.95 -14.17
N VAL A 100 9.71 -4.04 -14.48
CA VAL A 100 9.85 -5.20 -13.60
C VAL A 100 10.42 -4.77 -12.24
N ASP A 101 11.55 -4.06 -12.24
CA ASP A 101 12.16 -3.58 -10.99
C ASP A 101 11.22 -2.63 -10.24
N ALA A 102 10.59 -1.69 -10.95
CA ALA A 102 9.70 -0.71 -10.36
C ALA A 102 8.49 -1.37 -9.68
N LEU A 103 7.83 -2.33 -10.33
CA LEU A 103 6.68 -3.02 -9.77
C LEU A 103 7.07 -3.93 -8.60
N MET A 104 8.23 -4.59 -8.66
CA MET A 104 8.75 -5.38 -7.54
C MET A 104 8.91 -4.51 -6.27
N TRP A 105 9.64 -3.39 -6.38
CA TRP A 105 9.89 -2.49 -5.25
C TRP A 105 8.61 -1.84 -4.73
N LEU A 106 7.73 -1.41 -5.63
CA LEU A 106 6.41 -0.88 -5.24
C LEU A 106 5.57 -1.94 -4.51
N THR A 107 5.59 -3.19 -4.97
CA THR A 107 4.85 -4.30 -4.32
C THR A 107 5.37 -4.56 -2.91
N ARG A 108 6.69 -4.52 -2.69
CA ARG A 108 7.29 -4.67 -1.34
C ARG A 108 6.87 -3.53 -0.41
N ALA A 109 6.89 -2.29 -0.88
CA ALA A 109 6.44 -1.13 -0.11
C ALA A 109 4.94 -1.22 0.23
N LEU A 110 4.09 -1.57 -0.74
CA LEU A 110 2.67 -1.79 -0.53
C LEU A 110 2.38 -2.94 0.44
N HIS A 111 3.19 -4.02 0.39
CA HIS A 111 3.09 -5.13 1.34
C HIS A 111 3.42 -4.69 2.78
N MET A 112 4.44 -3.84 2.97
CA MET A 112 4.73 -3.27 4.30
C MET A 112 3.53 -2.46 4.82
N ILE A 113 2.95 -1.60 3.98
CA ILE A 113 1.81 -0.75 4.33
C ILE A 113 0.57 -1.60 4.68
N LEU A 114 0.32 -2.65 3.89
CA LEU A 114 -0.72 -3.64 4.17
C LEU A 114 -0.56 -4.23 5.57
N LEU A 115 0.61 -4.81 5.87
CA LEU A 115 0.84 -5.45 7.17
C LEU A 115 0.80 -4.46 8.34
N PHE A 116 1.21 -3.20 8.11
CA PHE A 116 1.13 -2.16 9.13
C PHE A 116 -0.33 -1.84 9.49
N PHE A 117 -1.18 -1.63 8.49
CA PHE A 117 -2.60 -1.32 8.73
C PHE A 117 -3.41 -2.54 9.18
N GLU A 118 -3.09 -3.76 8.72
CA GLU A 118 -3.71 -4.99 9.22
C GLU A 118 -3.52 -5.12 10.74
N ARG A 119 -2.29 -4.89 11.24
CA ARG A 119 -2.00 -4.91 12.68
C ARG A 119 -2.82 -3.89 13.46
N ILE A 120 -3.02 -2.68 12.93
CA ILE A 120 -3.83 -1.63 13.58
C ILE A 120 -5.30 -2.06 13.68
N VAL A 121 -5.85 -2.66 12.61
CA VAL A 121 -7.22 -3.17 12.56
C VAL A 121 -7.38 -4.37 13.51
N GLU A 122 -6.44 -5.30 13.53
CA GLU A 122 -6.44 -6.47 14.41
C GLU A 122 -6.37 -6.08 15.89
N ASP A 123 -5.48 -5.13 16.23
CA ASP A 123 -5.34 -4.59 17.58
C ASP A 123 -6.63 -3.90 18.06
N HIS A 124 -7.29 -3.15 17.17
CA HIS A 124 -8.61 -2.55 17.43
C HIS A 124 -9.66 -3.60 17.74
N LYS A 125 -9.80 -4.61 16.87
CA LYS A 125 -10.77 -5.70 17.03
C LYS A 125 -10.53 -6.54 18.28
N ALA A 126 -9.28 -6.64 18.72
CA ALA A 126 -8.90 -7.32 19.96
C ALA A 126 -9.22 -6.51 21.23
N GLY A 127 -9.68 -5.25 21.09
CA GLY A 127 -9.90 -4.34 22.22
C GLY A 127 -8.60 -3.91 22.90
N LYS A 128 -7.48 -3.90 22.16
CA LYS A 128 -6.12 -3.64 22.66
C LYS A 128 -5.50 -2.35 22.13
N ALA A 129 -6.32 -1.48 21.51
CA ALA A 129 -5.94 -0.23 20.86
C ALA A 129 -4.78 0.51 21.57
N THR A 130 -3.58 0.37 21.00
CA THR A 130 -2.37 1.06 21.46
C THR A 130 -2.17 2.39 20.73
N GLU A 131 -1.70 3.42 21.45
CA GLU A 131 -1.26 4.68 20.83
C GLU A 131 0.10 4.56 20.14
N ASP A 132 0.95 3.63 20.59
CA ASP A 132 2.28 3.40 20.02
C ASP A 132 2.22 2.42 18.85
N LEU A 133 2.35 2.96 17.63
CA LEU A 133 2.32 2.20 16.38
C LEU A 133 3.71 1.76 15.90
N VAL A 134 4.79 2.11 16.60
CA VAL A 134 6.16 1.84 16.17
C VAL A 134 6.43 0.33 16.11
N ALA A 135 5.89 -0.43 17.05
CA ALA A 135 6.02 -1.90 17.06
C ALA A 135 5.43 -2.51 15.78
N PHE A 136 4.21 -2.10 15.40
CA PHE A 136 3.55 -2.62 14.20
C PHE A 136 4.33 -2.29 12.93
N LEU A 137 4.85 -1.07 12.83
CA LEU A 137 5.65 -0.65 11.67
C LEU A 137 6.96 -1.45 11.56
N LYS A 138 7.65 -1.70 12.69
CA LYS A 138 8.90 -2.47 12.71
C LYS A 138 8.69 -3.92 12.32
N GLU A 139 7.63 -4.55 12.81
CA GLU A 139 7.31 -5.92 12.43
C GLU A 139 6.94 -5.99 10.94
N ALA A 140 6.14 -5.04 10.42
CA ALA A 140 5.82 -4.97 9.00
C ALA A 140 7.06 -4.80 8.13
N TYR A 141 8.01 -3.97 8.55
CA TYR A 141 9.27 -3.77 7.85
C TYR A 141 10.14 -5.03 7.82
N LYS A 142 10.26 -5.70 8.96
CA LYS A 142 11.04 -6.94 9.11
C LYS A 142 10.58 -8.03 8.15
N GLU A 143 9.27 -8.14 7.94
CA GLU A 143 8.68 -9.17 7.06
C GLU A 143 8.74 -8.82 5.57
N THR A 144 8.99 -7.56 5.21
CA THR A 144 8.79 -7.09 3.83
C THR A 144 10.01 -6.43 3.21
N LEU A 145 10.57 -5.38 3.81
CA LEU A 145 11.64 -4.58 3.19
C LEU A 145 13.01 -4.86 3.80
N GLU A 146 13.08 -5.23 5.10
CA GLU A 146 14.35 -5.53 5.78
C GLU A 146 15.24 -6.53 5.03
N PRO A 147 14.72 -7.65 4.47
CA PRO A 147 15.56 -8.62 3.75
C PRO A 147 16.30 -8.03 2.54
N TYR A 148 15.79 -6.93 1.99
CA TYR A 148 16.30 -6.30 0.77
C TYR A 148 17.01 -4.97 1.04
N HIS A 149 16.98 -4.46 2.28
CA HIS A 149 17.63 -3.21 2.65
C HIS A 149 19.01 -3.47 3.24
N GLY A 150 20.01 -2.77 2.72
CA GLY A 150 21.36 -2.73 3.23
C GLY A 150 21.46 -1.91 4.51
N TRP A 151 22.65 -1.90 5.09
CA TRP A 151 22.88 -1.28 6.41
C TRP A 151 22.38 0.17 6.47
N MET A 152 22.65 0.98 5.43
CA MET A 152 22.23 2.39 5.39
C MET A 152 20.71 2.54 5.36
N ALA A 153 20.02 1.77 4.53
CA ALA A 153 18.57 1.79 4.42
C ALA A 153 17.89 1.31 5.72
N GLN A 154 18.44 0.29 6.38
CA GLN A 154 17.99 -0.15 7.70
C GLN A 154 18.18 0.93 8.79
N GLN A 155 19.28 1.68 8.78
CA GLN A 155 19.49 2.79 9.71
C GLN A 155 18.48 3.92 9.47
N LEU A 156 18.22 4.27 8.21
CA LEU A 156 17.21 5.27 7.86
C LEU A 156 15.82 4.84 8.34
N PHE A 157 15.43 3.58 8.11
CA PHE A 157 14.17 3.04 8.61
C PHE A 157 14.08 3.14 10.13
N ASN A 158 15.12 2.73 10.86
CA ASN A 158 15.13 2.80 12.32
C ASN A 158 14.93 4.23 12.85
N LEU A 159 15.50 5.24 12.18
CA LEU A 159 15.26 6.64 12.51
C LEU A 159 13.81 7.05 12.24
N LEU A 160 13.29 6.78 11.03
CA LEU A 160 11.93 7.15 10.63
C LEU A 160 10.86 6.46 11.47
N SER A 161 11.07 5.20 11.85
CA SER A 161 10.12 4.43 12.67
C SER A 161 9.85 5.06 14.03
N ARG A 162 10.78 5.84 14.58
CA ARG A 162 10.59 6.57 15.84
C ARG A 162 9.77 7.86 15.68
N MET A 163 9.57 8.28 14.44
CA MET A 163 8.82 9.49 14.06
C MET A 163 7.42 9.15 13.55
N THR A 164 7.03 7.87 13.58
CA THR A 164 5.68 7.41 13.24
C THR A 164 4.65 8.14 14.09
N PRO A 165 3.56 8.66 13.50
CA PRO A 165 2.49 9.30 14.27
C PRO A 165 1.87 8.32 15.27
N THR A 166 1.32 8.85 16.36
CA THR A 166 0.51 8.02 17.27
C THR A 166 -0.76 7.54 16.55
N ARG A 167 -1.42 6.52 17.10
CA ARG A 167 -2.70 6.04 16.57
C ARG A 167 -3.71 7.17 16.41
N SER A 168 -3.95 7.95 17.45
CA SER A 168 -4.88 9.08 17.40
C SER A 168 -4.51 10.08 16.29
N GLN A 169 -3.22 10.40 16.12
CA GLN A 169 -2.76 11.31 15.08
C GLN A 169 -2.96 10.74 13.67
N LEU A 170 -2.63 9.45 13.49
CA LEU A 170 -2.82 8.75 12.23
C LEU A 170 -4.30 8.71 11.83
N LEU A 171 -5.18 8.29 12.74
CA LEU A 171 -6.61 8.15 12.46
C LEU A 171 -7.28 9.50 12.23
N LEU A 172 -6.89 10.54 12.98
CA LEU A 172 -7.33 11.91 12.72
C LEU A 172 -6.90 12.39 11.33
N SER A 173 -5.67 12.06 10.92
CA SER A 173 -5.15 12.43 9.60
C SER A 173 -5.84 11.68 8.46
N LEU A 174 -6.15 10.39 8.66
CA LEU A 174 -6.93 9.59 7.72
C LEU A 174 -8.39 10.07 7.63
N ALA A 175 -8.92 10.65 8.69
CA ALA A 175 -10.24 11.30 8.74
C ALA A 175 -10.22 12.76 8.26
N ASP A 176 -9.17 13.21 7.56
CA ASP A 176 -9.01 14.59 7.07
C ASP A 176 -9.18 15.68 8.16
N GLY A 177 -8.83 15.35 9.41
CA GLY A 177 -8.92 16.25 10.56
C GLY A 177 -10.27 16.25 11.27
N GLU A 178 -11.23 15.43 10.83
CA GLU A 178 -12.52 15.29 11.50
C GLU A 178 -12.39 14.46 12.79
N SER A 179 -12.84 15.04 13.92
CA SER A 179 -12.93 14.34 15.19
C SER A 179 -14.08 13.33 15.21
N ASP A 180 -14.02 12.36 16.14
CA ASP A 180 -15.09 11.38 16.37
C ASP A 180 -15.38 10.45 15.17
N LYS A 181 -14.39 10.29 14.28
CA LYS A 181 -14.44 9.41 13.09
C LYS A 181 -13.61 8.14 13.22
N GLU A 182 -13.06 7.81 14.40
CA GLU A 182 -12.16 6.66 14.57
C GLU A 182 -12.76 5.35 14.04
N GLU A 183 -13.96 4.98 14.50
CA GLU A 183 -14.59 3.70 14.11
C GLU A 183 -14.84 3.62 12.59
N ILE A 184 -15.33 4.70 11.98
CA ILE A 184 -15.58 4.71 10.54
C ILE A 184 -14.28 4.72 9.74
N THR A 185 -13.23 5.38 10.23
CA THR A 185 -11.90 5.38 9.61
C THR A 185 -11.29 3.99 9.65
N LEU A 186 -11.39 3.26 10.76
CA LEU A 186 -10.91 1.89 10.89
C LEU A 186 -11.70 0.92 10.04
N TYR A 187 -13.03 1.08 9.97
CA TYR A 187 -13.88 0.31 9.07
C TYR A 187 -13.50 0.53 7.60
N ASN A 188 -13.30 1.78 7.19
CA ASN A 188 -12.86 2.11 5.84
C ASN A 188 -11.46 1.57 5.54
N MET A 189 -10.54 1.67 6.50
CA MET A 189 -9.20 1.08 6.42
C MET A 189 -9.32 -0.42 6.14
N GLU A 190 -10.06 -1.16 6.97
CA GLU A 190 -10.27 -2.60 6.78
C GLU A 190 -10.79 -2.93 5.38
N LEU A 191 -11.80 -2.21 4.89
CA LEU A 191 -12.34 -2.43 3.55
C LEU A 191 -11.30 -2.21 2.46
N SER A 192 -10.51 -1.14 2.54
CA SER A 192 -9.44 -0.83 1.59
C SER A 192 -8.33 -1.89 1.59
N LEU A 193 -8.07 -2.54 2.74
CA LEU A 193 -7.04 -3.59 2.83
C LEU A 193 -7.43 -4.87 2.07
N ILE A 194 -8.73 -5.14 1.85
CA ILE A 194 -9.18 -6.36 1.17
C ILE A 194 -8.56 -6.48 -0.23
N ASN A 195 -8.74 -5.45 -1.07
CA ASN A 195 -8.24 -5.51 -2.44
C ASN A 195 -6.74 -5.21 -2.52
N LEU A 196 -6.18 -4.40 -1.61
CA LEU A 196 -4.73 -4.27 -1.48
C LEU A 196 -4.08 -5.64 -1.23
N LYS A 197 -4.62 -6.43 -0.30
CA LYS A 197 -4.15 -7.78 0.01
C LYS A 197 -4.22 -8.71 -1.19
N LYS A 198 -5.36 -8.75 -1.89
CA LYS A 198 -5.50 -9.55 -3.12
C LYS A 198 -4.42 -9.19 -4.15
N ASN A 199 -4.24 -7.90 -4.43
CA ASN A 199 -3.28 -7.41 -5.42
C ASN A 199 -1.83 -7.74 -5.01
N VAL A 200 -1.45 -7.46 -3.76
CA VAL A 200 -0.10 -7.76 -3.24
C VAL A 200 0.19 -9.26 -3.32
N LEU A 201 -0.76 -10.12 -2.91
CA LEU A 201 -0.56 -11.57 -2.96
C LEU A 201 -0.45 -12.07 -4.40
N ALA A 202 -1.33 -11.60 -5.30
CA ALA A 202 -1.28 -11.97 -6.71
C ALA A 202 0.04 -11.56 -7.37
N LEU A 203 0.52 -10.33 -7.10
CA LEU A 203 1.81 -9.86 -7.60
C LEU A 203 2.97 -10.67 -7.03
N LYS A 204 2.99 -10.95 -5.73
CA LYS A 204 4.04 -11.80 -5.14
C LYS A 204 4.06 -13.20 -5.74
N THR A 205 2.90 -13.83 -5.93
CA THR A 205 2.79 -15.14 -6.60
C THR A 205 3.30 -15.05 -8.03
N PHE A 206 2.86 -14.05 -8.80
CA PHE A 206 3.32 -13.81 -10.16
C PHE A 206 4.85 -13.63 -10.25
N TYR A 207 5.46 -12.84 -9.36
CA TYR A 207 6.92 -12.65 -9.36
C TYR A 207 7.67 -13.94 -9.04
N ASN A 208 7.16 -14.77 -8.13
CA ASN A 208 7.77 -16.05 -7.82
C ASN A 208 7.61 -17.06 -8.96
N ASP A 209 6.40 -17.21 -9.51
CA ASP A 209 6.09 -18.18 -10.56
C ASP A 209 6.84 -17.92 -11.87
N HIS A 210 7.28 -16.66 -12.07
CA HIS A 210 8.02 -16.23 -13.24
C HIS A 210 9.52 -15.97 -12.98
N ASP A 211 10.07 -16.34 -11.81
CA ASP A 211 11.48 -16.12 -11.46
C ASP A 211 11.91 -14.65 -11.64
N LEU A 212 11.09 -13.70 -11.16
CA LEU A 212 11.31 -12.26 -11.27
C LEU A 212 11.77 -11.62 -9.96
N GLU A 213 11.68 -12.35 -8.84
CA GLU A 213 12.06 -11.84 -7.53
C GLU A 213 13.60 -11.74 -7.40
N VAL A 214 14.11 -10.53 -7.19
CA VAL A 214 15.55 -10.30 -6.99
C VAL A 214 15.86 -10.07 -5.51
N THR A 215 16.69 -10.91 -4.91
CA THR A 215 17.06 -10.82 -3.48
C THR A 215 18.27 -9.93 -3.21
N THR A 216 18.71 -9.15 -4.19
CA THR A 216 19.83 -8.22 -4.05
C THR A 216 19.48 -7.14 -3.04
N VAL A 217 20.42 -6.89 -2.12
CA VAL A 217 20.29 -5.91 -1.06
C VAL A 217 20.71 -4.53 -1.57
N VAL A 218 19.88 -3.50 -1.33
CA VAL A 218 20.12 -2.09 -1.74
C VAL A 218 20.54 -1.18 -0.60
#